data_AF-A0A519QST6-F1
#
_entry.id   AF-A0A519QST6-F1
#
_cell.length_a   1.000
_cell.length_b   1.000
_cell.length_c   1.000
_cell.angle_alpha   90.00
_cell.angle_beta   90.00
_cell.angle_gamma   90.00
#
_symmetry.space_group_name_H-M   'P 1'
#
loop_
_entity.id
_entity.type
_entity.pdbx_description
1 polymer ?
#
loop_
_entity_poly.entity_id
_entity_poly.type
_entity_poly.pdbx_seq_one_letter_code
_entity_poly.pdbx_strand_id
1 'polypeptide(L)'
;MMQDQLKKYNLKFTLQSGMLIWHMLYLLICIGSNFHPIIAALQLFDVIIRSDTVGRIVMAISRNLNQFLWTLILLVVTVDVYSLVGLYFLNDRFQDGDVGPLCHDAYSCFLASLNLGLRSGGGIADALQKLKYDEDNKVAYLVNTLFDLSFYIIIVTLLLNLIFGMIIDAFGDLRDEKSSNEEDMENVCFICGLQRSEYERTDNYEKHISKEHNMWKYLAYLVYLQEKSKLYITDFTDLEDYVLDRYKNQDYMWIPVGRSLTLERHLAKGEKEKKSEIEKMKANMDYKFEKLMEQTKYLISRIDEESHGAGGHKMMFKSKQSGLSVSKQNSNIGGSVVNNKPLQRFIKSVGTGKN
;
A
#
# COMPACT_ATOMS: atom_id res chain seq x y z
N MET A 1 -35.50 8.32 -20.42
CA MET A 1 -34.66 9.39 -19.83
C MET A 1 -33.53 8.86 -18.93
N MET A 2 -33.79 8.13 -17.83
CA MET A 2 -32.71 7.56 -16.99
C MET A 2 -31.92 6.43 -17.70
N GLN A 3 -32.59 5.60 -18.50
CA GLN A 3 -31.94 4.55 -19.31
C GLN A 3 -31.07 5.09 -20.46
N ASP A 4 -31.44 6.23 -21.06
CA ASP A 4 -30.66 6.86 -22.14
C ASP A 4 -29.38 7.52 -21.59
N GLN A 5 -29.46 8.10 -20.39
CA GLN A 5 -28.30 8.62 -19.67
C GLN A 5 -27.35 7.49 -19.25
N LEU A 6 -27.89 6.35 -18.79
CA LEU A 6 -27.11 5.13 -18.50
C LEU A 6 -26.41 4.57 -19.75
N LYS A 7 -27.10 4.50 -20.89
CA LYS A 7 -26.49 4.08 -22.18
C LYS A 7 -25.37 5.01 -22.63
N LYS A 8 -25.56 6.33 -22.54
CA LYS A 8 -24.52 7.32 -22.89
C LYS A 8 -23.31 7.24 -21.97
N TYR A 9 -23.53 7.03 -20.66
CA TYR A 9 -22.45 6.91 -19.68
C TYR A 9 -21.70 5.58 -19.83
N ASN A 10 -22.42 4.48 -20.05
CA ASN A 10 -21.82 3.17 -20.30
C ASN A 10 -21.06 3.15 -21.63
N LEU A 11 -21.56 3.78 -22.69
CA LEU A 11 -20.84 3.88 -23.97
C LEU A 11 -19.54 4.68 -23.83
N LYS A 12 -19.57 5.80 -23.09
CA LYS A 12 -18.36 6.59 -22.81
C LYS A 12 -17.36 5.82 -21.94
N PHE A 13 -17.85 5.07 -20.96
CA PHE A 13 -17.03 4.21 -20.10
C PHE A 13 -16.39 3.06 -20.88
N THR A 14 -17.16 2.36 -21.72
CA THR A 14 -16.68 1.29 -22.60
C THR A 14 -15.65 1.80 -23.60
N LEU A 15 -15.87 2.97 -24.22
CA LEU A 15 -14.89 3.59 -25.13
C LEU A 15 -13.62 4.09 -24.43
N GLN A 16 -13.67 4.34 -23.12
CA GLN A 16 -12.53 4.76 -22.32
C GLN A 16 -11.77 3.56 -21.70
N SER A 17 -12.26 2.34 -21.88
CA SER A 17 -11.56 1.14 -21.44
C SER A 17 -10.28 0.94 -22.24
N GLY A 18 -9.13 0.91 -21.55
CA GLY A 18 -7.80 0.77 -22.18
C GLY A 18 -7.68 -0.49 -23.04
N MET A 19 -8.36 -1.58 -22.66
CA MET A 19 -8.42 -2.79 -23.46
C MET A 19 -9.11 -2.55 -24.80
N LEU A 20 -10.23 -1.81 -24.82
CA LEU A 20 -10.97 -1.53 -26.05
C LEU A 20 -10.18 -0.60 -26.97
N ILE A 21 -9.52 0.41 -26.40
CA ILE A 21 -8.63 1.31 -27.14
C ILE A 21 -7.51 0.50 -27.82
N TRP A 22 -6.89 -0.44 -27.11
CA TRP A 22 -5.89 -1.34 -27.70
C TRP A 22 -6.46 -2.17 -28.85
N HIS A 23 -7.62 -2.82 -28.67
CA HIS A 23 -8.23 -3.63 -29.73
C HIS A 23 -8.59 -2.80 -30.96
N MET A 24 -9.04 -1.55 -30.78
CA MET A 24 -9.30 -0.63 -31.88
C MET A 24 -8.00 -0.23 -32.60
N LEU A 25 -6.93 0.02 -31.86
CA LEU A 25 -5.61 0.30 -32.44
C LEU A 25 -5.02 -0.92 -33.16
N TYR A 26 -5.16 -2.11 -32.60
CA TYR A 26 -4.76 -3.36 -33.22
C TYR A 26 -5.54 -3.61 -34.53
N LEU A 27 -6.85 -3.32 -34.55
CA LEU A 27 -7.66 -3.39 -35.77
C LEU A 27 -7.13 -2.42 -36.85
N LEU A 28 -6.73 -1.20 -36.47
CA LEU A 28 -6.10 -0.25 -37.40
C LEU A 28 -4.76 -0.76 -37.93
N ILE A 29 -3.93 -1.39 -37.09
CA ILE A 29 -2.68 -2.03 -37.51
C ILE A 29 -2.96 -3.19 -38.48
N CYS A 30 -3.99 -3.99 -38.25
CA CYS A 30 -4.42 -5.06 -39.15
C CYS A 30 -4.85 -4.53 -40.53
N ILE A 31 -5.63 -3.44 -40.56
CA ILE A 31 -6.01 -2.79 -41.82
C ILE A 31 -4.76 -2.25 -42.53
N GLY A 32 -3.89 -1.54 -41.78
CA GLY A 32 -2.64 -0.97 -42.26
C GLY A 32 -1.65 -2.01 -42.83
N SER A 33 -1.66 -3.23 -42.28
CA SER A 33 -0.82 -4.34 -42.73
C SER A 33 -1.08 -4.77 -44.17
N ASN A 34 -2.24 -4.45 -44.75
CA ASN A 34 -2.52 -4.73 -46.16
C ASN A 34 -1.75 -3.80 -47.11
N PHE A 35 -1.28 -2.64 -46.61
CA PHE A 35 -0.58 -1.65 -47.42
C PHE A 35 0.95 -1.79 -47.33
N HIS A 36 1.50 -2.26 -46.21
CA HIS A 36 2.95 -2.37 -46.03
C HIS A 36 3.38 -3.55 -45.15
N PRO A 37 4.34 -4.41 -45.58
CA PRO A 37 4.81 -5.56 -44.81
C PRO A 37 5.41 -5.22 -43.43
N ILE A 38 6.03 -4.05 -43.27
CA ILE A 38 6.56 -3.60 -41.96
C ILE A 38 5.44 -3.46 -40.92
N ILE A 39 4.23 -3.06 -41.33
CA ILE A 39 3.10 -2.92 -40.40
C ILE A 39 2.63 -4.29 -39.91
N ALA A 40 2.79 -5.35 -40.73
CA ALA A 40 2.53 -6.71 -40.30
C ALA A 40 3.44 -7.12 -39.12
N ALA A 41 4.71 -6.67 -39.13
CA ALA A 41 5.64 -6.95 -38.02
C ALA A 41 5.20 -6.29 -36.71
N LEU A 42 4.51 -5.14 -36.75
CA LEU A 42 4.00 -4.46 -35.55
C LEU A 42 2.92 -5.26 -34.83
N GLN A 43 2.24 -6.20 -35.50
CA GLN A 43 1.23 -7.05 -34.87
C GLN A 43 1.83 -7.96 -33.80
N LEU A 44 3.14 -8.27 -33.88
CA LEU A 44 3.84 -9.07 -32.88
C LEU A 44 3.88 -8.42 -31.49
N PHE A 45 3.74 -7.09 -31.40
CA PHE A 45 3.69 -6.39 -30.11
C PHE A 45 2.47 -6.75 -29.26
N ASP A 46 1.44 -7.38 -29.83
CA ASP A 46 0.27 -7.87 -29.08
C ASP A 46 0.66 -8.88 -27.97
N VAL A 47 1.81 -9.55 -28.11
CA VAL A 47 2.36 -10.44 -27.07
C VAL A 47 2.52 -9.74 -25.71
N ILE A 48 2.79 -8.43 -25.70
CA ILE A 48 2.99 -7.65 -24.47
C ILE A 48 1.71 -7.59 -23.64
N ILE A 49 0.56 -7.45 -24.31
CA ILE A 49 -0.73 -7.28 -23.64
C ILE A 49 -1.40 -8.62 -23.39
N ARG A 50 -1.16 -9.61 -24.26
CA ARG A 50 -1.68 -10.97 -24.10
C ARG A 50 -0.98 -11.76 -22.99
N SER A 51 0.28 -11.44 -22.67
CA SER A 51 1.05 -12.13 -21.63
C SER A 51 1.11 -11.34 -20.34
N ASP A 52 0.55 -11.90 -19.26
CA ASP A 52 0.63 -11.30 -17.91
C ASP A 52 2.08 -11.10 -17.44
N THR A 53 3.00 -11.97 -17.86
CA THR A 53 4.41 -11.88 -17.47
C THR A 53 5.11 -10.73 -18.18
N VAL A 54 4.93 -10.59 -19.49
CA VAL A 54 5.53 -9.49 -20.26
C VAL A 54 4.88 -8.14 -19.89
N GLY A 55 3.57 -8.13 -19.68
CA GLY A 55 2.85 -6.94 -19.22
C GLY A 55 3.36 -6.43 -17.87
N ARG A 56 3.67 -7.34 -16.93
CA ARG A 56 4.30 -6.97 -15.65
C ARG A 56 5.67 -6.35 -15.82
N ILE A 57 6.49 -6.86 -16.75
CA ILE A 57 7.81 -6.29 -17.08
C ILE A 57 7.66 -4.86 -17.60
N VAL A 58 6.74 -4.63 -18.53
CA VAL A 58 6.49 -3.29 -19.08
C VAL A 58 5.95 -2.35 -18.02
N MET A 59 5.06 -2.83 -17.15
CA MET A 59 4.53 -2.05 -16.03
C MET A 59 5.63 -1.65 -15.03
N ALA A 60 6.60 -2.53 -14.76
CA ALA A 60 7.75 -2.25 -13.90
C ALA A 60 8.51 -1.02 -14.40
N ILE A 61 8.90 -1.05 -15.67
CA ILE A 61 9.62 0.06 -16.32
C ILE A 61 8.73 1.31 -16.36
N SER A 62 7.41 1.14 -16.52
CA SER A 62 6.48 2.25 -16.69
C SER A 62 6.17 3.02 -15.40
N ARG A 63 6.33 2.42 -14.21
CA ARG A 63 5.97 3.06 -12.93
C ARG A 63 6.78 4.32 -12.64
N ASN A 64 8.07 4.28 -12.93
CA ASN A 64 9.01 5.38 -12.63
C ASN A 64 9.48 6.12 -13.88
N LEU A 65 8.68 6.13 -14.96
CA LEU A 65 9.03 6.76 -16.24
C LEU A 65 9.41 8.22 -16.12
N ASN A 66 8.80 8.97 -15.19
CA ASN A 66 9.13 10.37 -15.00
C ASN A 66 10.59 10.54 -14.55
N GLN A 67 11.01 9.76 -13.55
CA GLN A 67 12.39 9.79 -13.05
C GLN A 67 13.34 9.31 -14.15
N PHE A 68 12.99 8.22 -14.82
CA PHE A 68 13.74 7.70 -15.96
C PHE A 68 13.93 8.75 -17.06
N LEU A 69 12.86 9.45 -17.46
CA LEU A 69 12.91 10.49 -18.49
C LEU A 69 13.82 11.65 -18.09
N TRP A 70 13.76 12.11 -16.83
CA TRP A 70 14.65 13.16 -16.34
C TRP A 70 16.12 12.74 -16.35
N THR A 71 16.43 11.48 -16.01
CA THR A 71 17.80 10.98 -16.09
C THR A 71 18.29 10.83 -17.53
N LEU A 72 17.42 10.46 -18.46
CA LEU A 72 17.73 10.41 -19.89
C LEU A 72 17.98 11.83 -20.44
N ILE A 73 17.18 12.81 -20.02
CA ILE A 73 17.41 14.22 -20.36
C ILE A 73 18.74 14.70 -19.79
N LEU A 74 19.06 14.37 -18.54
CA LEU A 74 20.37 14.70 -17.94
C LEU A 74 21.53 14.08 -18.72
N LEU A 75 21.40 12.82 -19.15
CA LEU A 75 22.38 12.14 -20.00
C LEU A 75 22.58 12.88 -21.32
N VAL A 76 21.48 13.21 -22.01
CA VAL A 76 21.51 13.93 -23.29
C VAL A 76 22.16 15.30 -23.15
N VAL A 77 21.77 16.08 -22.14
CA VAL A 77 22.35 17.42 -21.87
C VAL A 77 23.82 17.31 -21.52
N THR A 78 24.21 16.30 -20.73
CA THR A 78 25.62 16.10 -20.37
C THR A 78 26.45 15.75 -21.61
N VAL A 79 25.96 14.86 -22.48
CA VAL A 79 26.62 14.52 -23.76
C VAL A 79 26.72 15.75 -24.66
N ASP A 80 25.69 16.58 -24.72
CA ASP A 80 25.69 17.82 -25.51
C ASP A 80 26.80 18.79 -25.05
N VAL A 81 26.92 19.02 -23.74
CA VAL A 81 28.01 19.82 -23.17
C VAL A 81 29.38 19.25 -23.53
N TYR A 82 29.58 17.95 -23.39
CA TYR A 82 30.83 17.29 -23.78
C TYR A 82 31.11 17.42 -25.28
N SER A 83 30.09 17.35 -26.13
CA SER A 83 30.24 17.51 -27.58
C SER A 83 30.65 18.93 -27.98
N LEU A 84 30.10 19.95 -27.31
CA LEU A 84 30.47 21.35 -27.54
C LEU A 84 31.89 21.64 -27.05
N VAL A 85 32.24 21.17 -25.86
CA VAL A 85 33.62 21.29 -25.33
C VAL A 85 34.60 20.58 -26.28
N GLY A 86 34.26 19.39 -26.75
CA GLY A 86 35.03 18.64 -27.73
C GLY A 86 35.23 19.40 -29.04
N LEU A 87 34.16 19.97 -29.61
CA LEU A 87 34.23 20.73 -30.87
C LEU A 87 35.06 22.02 -30.73
N TYR A 88 34.89 22.79 -29.65
CA TYR A 88 35.57 24.08 -29.51
C TYR A 88 37.02 23.97 -29.03
N PHE A 89 37.33 23.03 -28.15
CA PHE A 89 38.66 22.91 -27.54
C PHE A 89 39.50 21.74 -28.09
N LEU A 90 38.87 20.70 -28.65
CA LEU A 90 39.52 19.48 -29.14
C LEU A 90 39.19 19.19 -30.61
N ASN A 91 38.92 20.22 -31.43
CA ASN A 91 38.51 20.08 -32.84
C ASN A 91 39.45 19.14 -33.64
N ASP A 92 40.76 19.24 -33.41
CA ASP A 92 41.76 18.44 -34.09
C ASP A 92 41.60 16.92 -33.87
N ARG A 93 40.93 16.50 -32.79
CA ARG A 93 40.67 15.09 -32.48
C ARG A 93 39.37 14.55 -33.03
N PHE A 94 38.42 15.42 -33.36
CA PHE A 94 37.16 15.05 -34.01
C PHE A 94 37.40 14.84 -35.51
N GLN A 95 38.33 13.92 -35.82
CA GLN A 95 38.70 13.51 -37.17
C GLN A 95 38.57 11.99 -37.31
N ASP A 96 37.93 11.55 -38.38
CA ASP A 96 37.77 10.13 -38.72
C ASP A 96 38.96 9.67 -39.59
N GLY A 97 40.11 9.51 -38.95
CA GLY A 97 41.35 9.11 -39.60
C GLY A 97 41.73 10.03 -40.78
N ASP A 98 41.89 9.45 -41.96
CA ASP A 98 42.28 10.17 -43.19
C ASP A 98 41.07 10.61 -44.04
N VAL A 99 39.84 10.30 -43.62
CA VAL A 99 38.62 10.52 -44.42
C VAL A 99 38.08 11.95 -44.25
N GLY A 100 38.43 12.61 -43.14
CA GLY A 100 38.06 14.00 -42.85
C GLY A 100 37.63 14.21 -41.40
N PRO A 101 37.05 15.37 -41.06
CA PRO A 101 36.51 15.61 -39.73
C PRO A 101 35.30 14.69 -39.47
N LEU A 102 35.21 14.17 -38.25
CA LEU A 102 34.11 13.30 -37.80
C LEU A 102 32.76 14.02 -37.83
N CYS A 103 32.78 15.34 -37.67
CA CYS A 103 31.61 16.21 -37.70
C CYS A 103 32.01 17.65 -38.08
N HIS A 104 31.05 18.41 -38.63
CA HIS A 104 31.28 19.79 -39.10
C HIS A 104 30.50 20.84 -38.30
N ASP A 105 29.34 20.46 -37.78
CA ASP A 105 28.38 21.33 -37.10
C ASP A 105 28.17 20.83 -35.66
N ALA A 106 27.79 21.72 -34.74
CA ALA A 106 27.49 21.35 -33.35
C ALA A 106 26.48 20.19 -33.25
N TYR A 107 25.44 20.20 -34.10
CA TYR A 107 24.45 19.12 -34.13
C TYR A 107 25.01 17.78 -34.64
N SER A 108 25.90 17.80 -35.64
CA SER A 108 26.52 16.56 -36.12
C SER A 108 27.51 16.01 -35.10
N CYS A 109 28.26 16.87 -34.40
CA CYS A 109 29.16 16.45 -33.32
C CYS A 109 28.40 15.91 -32.11
N PHE A 110 27.25 16.51 -31.77
CA PHE A 110 26.35 15.99 -30.74
C PHE A 110 25.85 14.58 -31.09
N LEU A 111 25.32 14.37 -32.30
CA LEU A 111 24.85 13.05 -32.74
C LEU A 111 25.98 12.01 -32.81
N ALA A 112 27.16 12.42 -33.29
CA ALA A 112 28.35 11.56 -33.31
C ALA A 112 28.76 11.16 -31.88
N SER A 113 28.76 12.11 -30.94
CA SER A 113 29.10 11.86 -29.53
C SER A 113 28.07 10.97 -28.83
N LEU A 114 26.78 11.15 -29.13
CA LEU A 114 25.71 10.31 -28.59
C LEU A 114 25.80 8.88 -29.13
N ASN A 115 26.00 8.71 -30.44
CA ASN A 115 26.08 7.39 -31.06
C ASN A 115 27.37 6.65 -30.70
N LEU A 116 28.53 7.27 -30.92
CA LEU A 116 29.83 6.63 -30.74
C LEU A 116 30.27 6.65 -29.27
N GLY A 117 30.02 7.74 -28.54
CA GLY A 117 30.44 7.87 -27.14
C GLY A 117 29.67 6.98 -26.17
N LEU A 118 28.36 6.77 -26.39
CA LEU A 118 27.56 5.89 -25.52
C LEU A 118 27.70 4.41 -25.86
N ARG A 119 27.96 4.09 -27.14
CA ARG A 119 27.99 2.71 -27.63
C ARG A 119 29.38 2.09 -27.53
N SER A 120 30.44 2.89 -27.62
CA SER A 120 31.81 2.41 -27.45
C SER A 120 32.07 2.13 -25.97
N GLY A 121 32.56 0.92 -25.66
CA GLY A 121 32.74 0.46 -24.29
C GLY A 121 33.71 1.31 -23.46
N GLY A 122 34.67 2.00 -24.09
CA GLY A 122 35.58 2.95 -23.44
C GLY A 122 35.15 4.42 -23.49
N GLY A 123 33.93 4.71 -23.96
CA GLY A 123 33.44 6.08 -24.13
C GLY A 123 33.88 6.73 -25.45
N ILE A 124 33.87 8.07 -25.51
CA ILE A 124 34.19 8.84 -26.73
C ILE A 124 35.64 8.69 -27.19
N ALA A 125 36.55 8.35 -26.26
CA ALA A 125 37.98 8.19 -26.52
C ALA A 125 38.30 7.11 -27.56
N ASP A 126 37.49 6.04 -27.62
CA ASP A 126 37.63 4.96 -28.59
C ASP A 126 37.31 5.40 -30.02
N ALA A 127 36.51 6.46 -30.17
CA ALA A 127 36.08 7.00 -31.45
C ALA A 127 36.92 8.18 -31.94
N LEU A 128 37.58 8.90 -31.03
CA LEU A 128 38.44 10.04 -31.37
C LEU A 128 39.84 9.58 -31.82
N GLN A 129 40.49 10.37 -32.67
CA GLN A 129 41.82 10.09 -33.17
C GLN A 129 42.84 10.00 -32.01
N LYS A 130 43.59 8.90 -31.89
CA LYS A 130 44.52 8.65 -30.78
C LYS A 130 45.58 9.74 -30.61
N LEU A 131 45.85 10.15 -29.37
CA LEU A 131 46.92 11.09 -29.04
C LEU A 131 48.29 10.42 -29.07
N LYS A 132 49.27 11.10 -29.66
CA LYS A 132 50.69 10.81 -29.47
C LYS A 132 51.21 11.66 -28.32
N TYR A 133 52.00 11.06 -27.44
CA TYR A 133 52.68 11.80 -26.39
C TYR A 133 53.78 12.66 -27.00
N ASP A 134 53.72 13.96 -26.75
CA ASP A 134 54.68 14.95 -27.22
C ASP A 134 55.20 15.75 -26.01
N GLU A 135 56.52 15.90 -25.90
CA GLU A 135 57.15 16.56 -24.75
C GLU A 135 56.88 18.06 -24.71
N ASP A 136 56.65 18.69 -25.86
CA ASP A 136 56.39 20.12 -25.96
C ASP A 136 54.96 20.48 -25.52
N ASN A 137 54.02 19.52 -25.57
CA ASN A 137 52.60 19.72 -25.32
C ASN A 137 52.04 18.83 -24.19
N LYS A 138 52.83 18.59 -23.13
CA LYS A 138 52.44 17.76 -21.97
C LYS A 138 51.09 18.15 -21.34
N VAL A 139 50.81 19.46 -21.26
CA VAL A 139 49.56 19.97 -20.68
C VAL A 139 48.35 19.61 -21.55
N ALA A 140 48.46 19.75 -22.88
CA ALA A 140 47.37 19.38 -23.78
C ALA A 140 47.08 17.88 -23.71
N TYR A 141 48.12 17.04 -23.69
CA TYR A 141 47.98 15.59 -23.53
C TYR A 141 47.24 15.23 -22.22
N LEU A 142 47.60 15.88 -21.11
CA LEU A 142 46.93 15.69 -19.82
C LEU A 142 45.45 16.11 -19.87
N VAL A 143 45.14 17.30 -20.39
CA VAL A 143 43.77 17.83 -20.47
C VAL A 143 42.88 16.92 -21.30
N ASN A 144 43.36 16.45 -22.46
CA ASN A 144 42.61 15.52 -23.30
C ASN A 144 42.39 14.18 -22.60
N THR A 145 43.40 13.65 -21.90
CA THR A 145 43.28 12.41 -21.14
C THR A 145 42.25 12.54 -20.02
N LEU A 146 42.23 13.68 -19.32
CA LEU A 146 41.24 13.96 -18.30
C LEU A 146 39.84 14.10 -18.88
N PHE A 147 39.68 14.71 -20.05
CA PHE A 147 38.41 14.80 -20.77
C PHE A 147 37.87 13.40 -21.15
N ASP A 148 38.73 12.55 -21.72
CA ASP A 148 38.38 11.18 -22.10
C ASP A 148 37.97 10.35 -20.86
N LEU A 149 38.76 10.44 -19.78
CA LEU A 149 38.48 9.74 -18.52
C LEU A 149 37.21 10.27 -17.82
N SER A 150 37.00 11.59 -17.80
CA SER A 150 35.82 12.18 -17.18
C SER A 150 34.54 11.82 -17.95
N PHE A 151 34.61 11.78 -19.29
CA PHE A 151 33.51 11.29 -20.12
C PHE A 151 33.17 9.83 -19.75
N TYR A 152 34.17 8.94 -19.72
CA TYR A 152 33.95 7.53 -19.39
C TYR A 152 33.35 7.32 -17.99
N ILE A 153 33.89 8.01 -16.97
CA ILE A 153 33.39 7.86 -15.59
C ILE A 153 31.97 8.43 -15.48
N ILE A 154 31.74 9.66 -15.94
CA ILE A 154 30.46 10.33 -15.70
C ILE A 154 29.36 9.71 -16.56
N ILE A 155 29.57 9.54 -17.86
CA ILE A 155 28.51 9.14 -18.79
C ILE A 155 28.31 7.62 -18.78
N VAL A 156 29.38 6.85 -18.99
CA VAL A 156 29.28 5.39 -19.11
C VAL A 156 29.17 4.73 -17.73
N THR A 157 30.05 5.09 -16.79
CA THR A 157 30.10 4.40 -15.50
C THR A 157 29.02 4.87 -14.52
N LEU A 158 28.70 6.16 -14.47
CA LEU A 158 27.70 6.68 -13.54
C LEU A 158 26.31 6.77 -14.18
N LEU A 159 26.12 7.58 -15.22
CA LEU A 159 24.77 7.86 -15.75
C LEU A 159 24.11 6.63 -16.41
N LEU A 160 24.83 5.87 -17.23
CA LEU A 160 24.24 4.69 -17.88
C LEU A 160 23.95 3.56 -16.87
N ASN A 161 24.82 3.34 -15.89
CA ASN A 161 24.58 2.36 -14.83
C ASN A 161 23.49 2.80 -13.85
N LEU A 162 23.28 4.10 -13.65
CA LEU A 162 22.15 4.62 -12.89
C LEU A 162 20.82 4.24 -13.58
N ILE A 163 20.76 4.29 -14.92
CA ILE A 163 19.59 3.86 -15.67
C ILE A 163 19.26 2.38 -15.41
N PHE A 164 20.27 1.49 -15.48
CA PHE A 164 20.08 0.08 -15.12
C PHE A 164 19.71 -0.10 -13.64
N GLY A 165 20.31 0.69 -12.74
CA GLY A 165 19.99 0.71 -11.31
C GLY A 165 18.50 1.00 -11.06
N MET A 166 17.95 2.04 -11.68
CA MET A 166 16.52 2.37 -11.55
C MET A 166 15.60 1.25 -12.07
N ILE A 167 16.01 0.53 -13.12
CA ILE A 167 15.25 -0.62 -13.63
C ILE A 167 15.25 -1.74 -12.59
N ILE A 168 16.40 -2.04 -11.99
CA ILE A 168 16.52 -3.05 -10.93
C ILE A 168 15.67 -2.67 -9.72
N ASP A 169 15.71 -1.41 -9.30
CA ASP A 169 14.91 -0.90 -8.18
C ASP A 169 13.41 -1.04 -8.46
N ALA A 170 12.96 -0.70 -9.68
CA ALA A 170 11.55 -0.86 -10.07
C ALA A 170 11.09 -2.32 -10.06
N PHE A 171 11.96 -3.27 -10.42
CA PHE A 171 11.68 -4.70 -10.27
C PHE A 171 11.67 -5.15 -8.81
N GLY A 172 12.53 -4.56 -7.97
CA GLY A 172 12.52 -4.73 -6.52
C GLY A 172 11.19 -4.31 -5.91
N ASP A 173 10.72 -3.11 -6.21
CA ASP A 173 9.45 -2.57 -5.72
C ASP A 173 8.26 -3.47 -6.08
N LEU A 174 8.19 -3.98 -7.32
CA LEU A 174 7.13 -4.90 -7.73
C LEU A 174 7.16 -6.23 -6.99
N ARG A 175 8.36 -6.73 -6.68
CA ARG A 175 8.52 -7.95 -5.90
C ARG A 175 8.03 -7.75 -4.48
N ASP A 176 8.40 -6.63 -3.86
CA ASP A 176 8.04 -6.31 -2.49
C ASP A 176 6.53 -6.06 -2.36
N GLU A 177 5.92 -5.31 -3.29
CA GLU A 177 4.46 -5.10 -3.33
C GLU A 177 3.70 -6.42 -3.53
N LYS A 178 4.20 -7.31 -4.40
CA LYS A 178 3.60 -8.62 -4.57
C LYS A 178 3.66 -9.42 -3.27
N SER A 179 4.83 -9.46 -2.63
CA SER A 179 5.04 -10.18 -1.38
C SER A 179 4.15 -9.64 -0.25
N SER A 180 4.05 -8.31 -0.11
CA SER A 180 3.20 -7.69 0.92
C SER A 180 1.72 -7.96 0.68
N ASN A 181 1.27 -7.94 -0.58
CA ASN A 181 -0.11 -8.25 -0.92
C ASN A 181 -0.45 -9.72 -0.63
N GLU A 182 0.45 -10.65 -0.91
CA GLU A 182 0.29 -12.07 -0.56
C GLU A 182 0.24 -12.26 0.96
N GLU A 183 1.11 -11.59 1.71
CA GLU A 183 1.10 -11.61 3.18
C GLU A 183 -0.20 -11.05 3.78
N ASP A 184 -0.69 -9.92 3.28
CA ASP A 184 -1.95 -9.32 3.71
C ASP A 184 -3.15 -10.23 3.40
N MET A 185 -3.16 -10.87 2.23
CA MET A 185 -4.22 -11.81 1.82
C MET A 185 -4.30 -13.04 2.74
N GLU A 186 -3.15 -13.50 3.25
CA GLU A 186 -3.08 -14.66 4.14
C GLU A 186 -3.36 -14.30 5.61
N ASN A 187 -2.92 -13.12 6.05
CA ASN A 187 -2.87 -12.78 7.47
C ASN A 187 -3.90 -11.74 7.92
N VAL A 188 -4.64 -11.10 7.02
CA VAL A 188 -5.65 -10.09 7.38
C VAL A 188 -7.02 -10.51 6.89
N CYS A 189 -8.01 -10.49 7.79
CA CYS A 189 -9.39 -10.80 7.41
C CYS A 189 -9.97 -9.68 6.53
N PHE A 190 -10.43 -10.02 5.31
CA PHE A 190 -10.98 -9.05 4.35
C PHE A 190 -12.16 -8.21 4.89
N ILE A 191 -13.04 -8.80 5.71
CA ILE A 191 -14.25 -8.13 6.22
C ILE A 191 -13.93 -7.22 7.42
N CYS A 192 -13.31 -7.78 8.46
CA CYS A 192 -13.09 -7.03 9.70
C CYS A 192 -11.75 -6.30 9.79
N GLY A 193 -10.77 -6.64 8.95
CA GLY A 193 -9.43 -6.05 8.98
C GLY A 193 -8.58 -6.44 10.18
N LEU A 194 -8.99 -7.47 10.95
CA LEU A 194 -8.21 -7.99 12.07
C LEU A 194 -7.18 -9.01 11.57
N GLN A 195 -6.03 -9.04 12.23
CA GLN A 195 -4.94 -9.97 11.92
C GLN A 195 -5.26 -11.39 12.37
N ARG A 196 -4.68 -12.37 11.67
CA ARG A 196 -4.74 -13.80 11.96
C ARG A 196 -4.28 -14.13 13.38
N SER A 197 -3.24 -13.44 13.84
CA SER A 197 -2.67 -13.57 15.19
C SER A 197 -3.68 -13.33 16.32
N GLU A 198 -4.65 -12.44 16.14
CA GLU A 198 -5.71 -12.18 17.13
C GLU A 198 -6.64 -13.38 17.30
N TYR A 199 -6.87 -14.10 16.21
CA TYR A 199 -7.71 -15.29 16.22
C TYR A 199 -6.95 -16.49 16.74
N GLU A 200 -5.71 -16.73 16.32
CA GLU A 200 -4.93 -17.90 16.79
C GLU A 200 -4.72 -17.94 18.31
N ARG A 201 -4.85 -16.79 19.00
CA ARG A 201 -4.85 -16.72 20.47
C ARG A 201 -6.17 -17.16 21.12
N THR A 202 -7.27 -17.19 20.36
CA THR A 202 -8.64 -17.27 20.85
C THR A 202 -9.46 -18.43 20.23
N ASP A 203 -9.35 -18.66 18.92
CA ASP A 203 -10.01 -19.71 18.12
C ASP A 203 -9.19 -19.95 16.82
N ASN A 204 -9.75 -20.64 15.84
CA ASN A 204 -9.11 -20.91 14.55
C ASN A 204 -9.48 -19.84 13.49
N TYR A 205 -8.47 -19.30 12.80
CA TYR A 205 -8.64 -18.26 11.77
C TYR A 205 -9.39 -18.77 10.52
N GLU A 206 -9.14 -20.00 10.07
CA GLU A 206 -9.80 -20.62 8.91
C GLU A 206 -11.32 -20.76 9.14
N LYS A 207 -11.71 -21.09 10.36
CA LYS A 207 -13.12 -21.15 10.77
C LYS A 207 -13.76 -19.76 10.77
N HIS A 208 -13.03 -18.74 11.21
CA HIS A 208 -13.49 -17.35 11.16
C HIS A 208 -13.79 -16.89 9.72
N ILE A 209 -12.85 -17.06 8.79
CA ILE A 209 -13.03 -16.64 7.38
C ILE A 209 -14.05 -17.49 6.61
N SER A 210 -14.23 -18.76 6.96
CA SER A 210 -15.15 -19.66 6.25
C SER A 210 -16.60 -19.57 6.76
N LYS A 211 -16.79 -19.42 8.07
CA LYS A 211 -18.12 -19.44 8.69
C LYS A 211 -18.66 -18.06 9.04
N GLU A 212 -17.84 -17.19 9.65
CA GLU A 212 -18.27 -15.86 10.10
C GLU A 212 -18.08 -14.81 8.99
N HIS A 213 -16.86 -14.68 8.48
CA HIS A 213 -16.47 -13.61 7.55
C HIS A 213 -16.15 -14.14 6.14
N ASN A 214 -17.08 -14.90 5.57
CA ASN A 214 -16.95 -15.36 4.20
C ASN A 214 -17.35 -14.25 3.21
N MET A 215 -16.38 -13.76 2.44
CA MET A 215 -16.56 -12.67 1.46
C MET A 215 -17.73 -12.91 0.49
N TRP A 216 -17.88 -14.13 0.00
CA TRP A 216 -18.91 -14.48 -0.99
C TRP A 216 -20.32 -14.43 -0.40
N LYS A 217 -20.48 -14.74 0.89
CA LYS A 217 -21.79 -14.64 1.56
C LYS A 217 -22.24 -13.19 1.69
N TYR A 218 -21.33 -12.25 1.95
CA TYR A 218 -21.65 -10.82 1.97
C TYR A 218 -22.10 -10.33 0.59
N LEU A 219 -21.40 -10.75 -0.47
CA LEU A 219 -21.79 -10.44 -1.84
C LEU A 219 -23.17 -11.01 -2.20
N ALA A 220 -23.39 -12.30 -1.91
CA ALA A 220 -24.65 -12.98 -2.16
C ALA A 220 -25.82 -12.31 -1.41
N TYR A 221 -25.59 -11.89 -0.17
CA TYR A 221 -26.61 -11.19 0.62
C TYR A 221 -26.98 -9.83 0.03
N LEU A 222 -26.00 -9.05 -0.47
CA LEU A 222 -26.29 -7.79 -1.16
C LEU A 222 -27.11 -8.00 -2.44
N VAL A 223 -26.74 -8.99 -3.26
CA VAL A 223 -27.49 -9.33 -4.48
C VAL A 223 -28.91 -9.76 -4.13
N TYR A 224 -29.06 -10.61 -3.10
CA TYR A 224 -30.36 -11.02 -2.58
C TYR A 224 -31.23 -9.82 -2.16
N LEU A 225 -30.70 -8.88 -1.37
CA LEU A 225 -31.43 -7.68 -0.95
C LEU A 225 -31.86 -6.82 -2.14
N GLN A 226 -30.97 -6.64 -3.12
CA GLN A 226 -31.27 -5.87 -4.33
C GLN A 226 -32.38 -6.52 -5.16
N GLU A 227 -32.34 -7.84 -5.34
CA GLU A 227 -33.35 -8.57 -6.11
C GLU A 227 -34.69 -8.60 -5.38
N LYS A 228 -34.68 -8.89 -4.08
CA LYS A 228 -35.85 -8.85 -3.21
C LYS A 228 -36.51 -7.47 -3.22
N SER A 229 -35.73 -6.38 -3.22
CA SER A 229 -36.25 -5.01 -3.24
C SER A 229 -37.03 -4.68 -4.52
N LYS A 230 -36.78 -5.41 -5.61
CA LYS A 230 -37.49 -5.26 -6.89
C LYS A 230 -38.76 -6.11 -6.96
N LEU A 231 -38.74 -7.29 -6.34
CA LEU A 231 -39.80 -8.30 -6.48
C LEU A 231 -40.86 -8.23 -5.36
N TYR A 232 -40.46 -7.99 -4.11
CA TYR A 232 -41.34 -8.08 -2.94
C TYR A 232 -41.07 -6.95 -1.94
N ILE A 233 -41.66 -5.77 -2.17
CA ILE A 233 -41.43 -4.56 -1.37
C ILE A 233 -41.88 -4.71 0.10
N THR A 234 -42.84 -5.60 0.39
CA THR A 234 -43.50 -5.67 1.71
C THR A 234 -43.01 -6.80 2.62
N ASP A 235 -42.09 -7.65 2.19
CA ASP A 235 -41.62 -8.82 2.96
C ASP A 235 -40.17 -8.68 3.42
N PHE A 236 -39.81 -7.51 3.95
CA PHE A 236 -38.49 -7.25 4.52
C PHE A 236 -38.52 -7.42 6.03
N THR A 237 -37.52 -8.11 6.57
CA THR A 237 -37.24 -8.04 8.01
C THR A 237 -36.58 -6.70 8.36
N ASP A 238 -36.71 -6.24 9.61
CA ASP A 238 -36.14 -4.97 10.05
C ASP A 238 -34.63 -4.86 9.78
N LEU A 239 -33.89 -5.98 9.90
CA LEU A 239 -32.45 -6.02 9.63
C LEU A 239 -32.15 -5.91 8.14
N GLU A 240 -32.95 -6.55 7.29
CA GLU A 240 -32.78 -6.46 5.83
C GLU A 240 -33.06 -5.04 5.33
N ASP A 241 -34.11 -4.40 5.85
CA ASP A 241 -34.45 -3.01 5.52
C ASP A 241 -33.34 -2.05 5.99
N TYR A 242 -32.83 -2.25 7.21
CA TYR A 242 -31.69 -1.49 7.74
C TYR A 242 -30.45 -1.58 6.83
N VAL A 243 -30.05 -2.79 6.43
CA VAL A 243 -28.87 -2.97 5.57
C VAL A 243 -29.10 -2.37 4.18
N LEU A 244 -30.30 -2.54 3.62
CA LEU A 244 -30.65 -2.00 2.31
C LEU A 244 -30.65 -0.47 2.29
N ASP A 245 -31.19 0.18 3.33
CA ASP A 245 -31.16 1.64 3.49
C ASP A 245 -29.72 2.15 3.58
N ARG A 246 -28.90 1.56 4.45
CA ARG A 246 -27.48 1.93 4.60
C ARG A 246 -26.73 1.78 3.29
N TYR A 247 -26.95 0.68 2.58
CA TYR A 247 -26.37 0.44 1.27
C TYR A 247 -26.78 1.49 0.23
N LYS A 248 -28.07 1.85 0.13
CA LYS A 248 -28.58 2.90 -0.77
C LYS A 248 -27.94 4.26 -0.46
N ASN A 249 -27.71 4.54 0.82
CA ASN A 249 -27.07 5.76 1.30
C ASN A 249 -25.53 5.73 1.21
N GLN A 250 -24.95 4.66 0.64
CA GLN A 250 -23.48 4.43 0.59
C GLN A 250 -22.80 4.45 1.96
N ASP A 251 -23.54 4.07 3.00
CA ASP A 251 -23.05 3.89 4.35
C ASP A 251 -22.68 2.43 4.60
N TYR A 252 -21.41 2.19 4.92
CA TYR A 252 -20.83 0.86 5.10
C TYR A 252 -20.69 0.47 6.57
N MET A 253 -21.22 1.27 7.50
CA MET A 253 -21.07 1.05 8.94
C MET A 253 -21.76 -0.22 9.46
N TRP A 254 -22.65 -0.83 8.67
CA TRP A 254 -23.27 -2.12 8.99
C TRP A 254 -22.28 -3.30 8.94
N ILE A 255 -21.13 -3.12 8.32
CA ILE A 255 -20.07 -4.13 8.22
C ILE A 255 -19.24 -4.16 9.51
N PRO A 256 -18.91 -5.34 10.04
CA PRO A 256 -18.16 -5.46 11.30
C PRO A 256 -16.67 -5.17 11.11
N VAL A 257 -16.29 -3.89 11.11
CA VAL A 257 -14.89 -3.45 11.07
C VAL A 257 -14.28 -3.50 12.48
N GLY A 258 -13.11 -4.12 12.62
CA GLY A 258 -12.37 -4.24 13.87
C GLY A 258 -13.04 -5.12 14.93
N ARG A 259 -14.08 -5.89 14.56
CA ARG A 259 -14.83 -6.73 15.49
C ARG A 259 -15.28 -8.04 14.84
N SER A 260 -15.56 -9.04 15.65
CA SER A 260 -16.13 -10.31 15.23
C SER A 260 -16.89 -10.98 16.36
N LEU A 261 -17.84 -11.86 16.01
CA LEU A 261 -18.64 -12.60 16.99
C LEU A 261 -17.77 -13.48 17.90
N THR A 262 -16.74 -14.12 17.34
CA THR A 262 -15.80 -14.94 18.11
C THR A 262 -15.02 -14.09 19.12
N LEU A 263 -14.47 -12.95 18.70
CA LEU A 263 -13.70 -12.08 19.59
C LEU A 263 -14.57 -11.49 20.70
N GLU A 264 -15.75 -10.97 20.37
CA GLU A 264 -16.69 -10.42 21.35
C GLU A 264 -17.18 -11.48 22.34
N ARG A 265 -17.43 -12.72 21.89
CA ARG A 265 -17.80 -13.83 22.78
C ARG A 265 -16.67 -14.17 23.75
N HIS A 266 -15.43 -14.15 23.29
CA HIS A 266 -14.27 -14.40 24.14
C HIS A 266 -14.08 -13.28 25.17
N LEU A 267 -14.17 -12.02 24.76
CA LEU A 267 -14.11 -10.86 25.66
C LEU A 267 -15.20 -10.94 26.73
N ALA A 268 -16.43 -11.22 26.33
CA ALA A 268 -17.55 -11.38 27.26
C ALA A 268 -17.36 -12.55 28.23
N LYS A 269 -16.72 -13.64 27.81
CA LYS A 269 -16.38 -14.78 28.69
C LYS A 269 -15.33 -14.38 29.72
N GLY A 270 -14.25 -13.71 29.29
CA GLY A 270 -13.21 -13.21 30.19
C GLY A 270 -13.73 -12.18 31.20
N GLU A 271 -14.66 -11.31 30.81
CA GLU A 271 -15.32 -10.38 31.73
C GLU A 271 -16.17 -11.09 32.78
N LYS A 272 -16.91 -12.14 32.39
CA LYS A 272 -17.70 -12.96 33.32
C LYS A 272 -16.80 -13.69 34.32
N GLU A 273 -15.69 -14.25 33.87
CA GLU A 273 -14.71 -14.95 34.72
C GLU A 273 -14.11 -13.98 35.75
N LYS A 274 -13.61 -12.82 35.29
CA LYS A 274 -13.09 -11.77 36.18
C LYS A 274 -14.13 -11.31 37.20
N LYS A 275 -15.39 -11.12 36.78
CA LYS A 275 -16.47 -10.73 37.69
C LYS A 275 -16.74 -11.80 38.76
N SER A 276 -16.74 -13.07 38.38
CA SER A 276 -16.90 -14.18 39.33
C SER A 276 -15.74 -14.25 40.33
N GLU A 277 -14.50 -14.04 39.88
CA GLU A 277 -13.33 -14.00 40.77
C GLU A 277 -13.41 -12.84 41.77
N ILE A 278 -13.81 -11.65 41.31
CA ILE A 278 -14.04 -10.49 42.18
C ILE A 278 -15.14 -10.77 43.19
N GLU A 279 -16.25 -11.41 42.79
CA GLU A 279 -17.34 -11.77 43.69
C GLU A 279 -16.90 -12.79 44.76
N LYS A 280 -16.12 -13.80 44.39
CA LYS A 280 -15.52 -14.75 45.34
C LYS A 280 -14.55 -14.06 46.30
N MET A 281 -13.72 -13.16 45.78
CA MET A 281 -12.73 -12.42 46.58
C MET A 281 -13.43 -11.46 47.55
N LYS A 282 -14.51 -10.82 47.12
CA LYS A 282 -15.38 -10.00 47.98
C LYS A 282 -16.03 -10.82 49.08
N ALA A 283 -16.63 -11.97 48.75
CA ALA A 283 -17.24 -12.86 49.75
C ALA A 283 -16.22 -13.36 50.79
N ASN A 284 -14.99 -13.68 50.37
CA ASN A 284 -13.92 -14.07 51.28
C ASN A 284 -13.46 -12.90 52.18
N MET A 285 -13.45 -11.68 51.64
CA MET A 285 -13.14 -10.47 52.40
C MET A 285 -14.22 -10.17 53.44
N ASP A 286 -15.50 -10.27 53.05
CA ASP A 286 -16.64 -10.08 53.94
C ASP A 286 -16.62 -11.12 55.08
N TYR A 287 -16.34 -12.39 54.78
CA TYR A 287 -16.17 -13.44 55.80
C TYR A 287 -15.03 -13.15 56.79
N LYS A 288 -13.86 -12.72 56.28
CA LYS A 288 -12.74 -12.33 57.15
C LYS A 288 -13.06 -11.10 58.00
N PHE A 289 -13.78 -10.14 57.43
CA PHE A 289 -14.18 -8.92 58.14
C PHE A 289 -15.16 -9.24 59.27
N GLU A 290 -16.14 -10.12 59.03
CA GLU A 290 -17.10 -10.57 60.04
C GLU A 290 -16.39 -11.29 61.20
N LYS A 291 -15.43 -12.18 60.88
CA LYS A 291 -14.60 -12.85 61.89
C LYS A 291 -13.75 -11.87 62.71
N LEU A 292 -13.18 -10.84 62.08
CA LEU A 292 -12.43 -9.78 62.78
C LEU A 292 -13.35 -8.94 63.68
N MET A 293 -14.55 -8.60 63.21
CA MET A 293 -15.55 -7.88 64.01
C MET A 293 -15.99 -8.69 65.23
N GLU A 294 -16.12 -10.00 65.09
CA GLU A 294 -16.43 -10.89 66.21
C GLU A 294 -15.29 -10.95 67.23
N GLN A 295 -14.03 -11.07 66.77
CA GLN A 295 -12.86 -10.98 67.64
C GLN A 295 -12.76 -9.61 68.33
N THR A 296 -13.09 -8.52 67.64
CA THR A 296 -13.05 -7.16 68.19
C THR A 296 -14.13 -6.97 69.24
N LYS A 297 -15.36 -7.46 69.00
CA LYS A 297 -16.45 -7.45 70.00
C LYS A 297 -16.08 -8.21 71.26
N TYR A 298 -15.48 -9.40 71.11
CA TYR A 298 -15.00 -10.19 72.24
C TYR A 298 -13.92 -9.47 73.06
N LEU A 299 -13.01 -8.74 72.40
CA LEU A 299 -12.02 -7.90 73.09
C LEU A 299 -12.66 -6.72 73.82
N ILE A 300 -13.64 -6.05 73.21
CA ILE A 300 -14.37 -4.94 73.84
C ILE A 300 -15.11 -5.43 75.09
N SER A 301 -15.78 -6.58 75.05
CA SER A 301 -16.46 -7.13 76.23
C SER A 301 -15.51 -7.45 77.37
N ARG A 302 -14.27 -7.88 77.07
CA ARG A 302 -13.24 -8.08 78.10
C ARG A 302 -12.76 -6.76 78.72
N ILE A 303 -12.65 -5.70 77.91
CA ILE A 303 -12.27 -4.35 78.40
C ILE A 303 -13.40 -3.77 79.27
N ASP A 304 -14.66 -3.98 78.90
CA ASP A 304 -15.81 -3.54 79.70
C ASP A 304 -15.88 -4.29 81.05
N GLU A 305 -15.59 -5.59 81.08
CA GLU A 305 -15.46 -6.37 82.32
C GLU A 305 -14.30 -5.89 83.22
N GLU A 306 -13.16 -5.51 82.63
CA GLU A 306 -12.04 -4.90 83.37
C GLU A 306 -12.38 -3.47 83.86
N SER A 307 -13.21 -2.72 83.14
CA SER A 307 -13.63 -1.35 83.50
C SER A 307 -14.67 -1.30 84.63
N HIS A 308 -15.43 -2.38 84.87
CA HIS A 308 -16.33 -2.48 86.03
C HIS A 308 -15.59 -2.77 87.36
N GLY A 309 -14.28 -3.02 87.32
CA GLY A 309 -13.40 -3.08 88.48
C GLY A 309 -12.70 -1.76 88.85
N ALA A 310 -12.77 -0.72 88.00
CA ALA A 310 -12.11 0.56 88.25
C ALA A 310 -13.00 1.73 87.80
N GLY A 311 -13.45 2.55 88.75
CA GLY A 311 -14.46 3.58 88.56
C GLY A 311 -14.19 4.60 87.44
N GLY A 312 -15.26 4.90 86.70
CA GLY A 312 -15.65 6.27 86.30
C GLY A 312 -14.91 6.94 85.13
N HIS A 313 -15.40 6.74 83.91
CA HIS A 313 -15.72 7.85 82.98
C HIS A 313 -16.55 7.38 81.78
N LYS A 314 -17.69 8.03 81.55
CA LYS A 314 -18.58 7.81 80.40
C LYS A 314 -17.97 8.55 79.19
N MET A 315 -17.46 7.84 78.18
CA MET A 315 -17.18 8.44 76.87
C MET A 315 -18.24 8.03 75.85
N MET A 316 -19.00 9.03 75.38
CA MET A 316 -19.89 8.92 74.24
C MET A 316 -19.07 8.82 72.95
N PHE A 317 -19.16 7.69 72.23
CA PHE A 317 -18.71 7.61 70.84
C PHE A 317 -19.88 7.85 69.89
N LYS A 318 -19.90 9.03 69.26
CA LYS A 318 -20.82 9.37 68.17
C LYS A 318 -20.33 8.67 66.90
N SER A 319 -21.12 7.73 66.36
CA SER A 319 -20.85 7.15 65.05
C SER A 319 -21.10 8.19 63.97
N LYS A 320 -20.06 8.53 63.21
CA LYS A 320 -20.16 9.38 62.02
C LYS A 320 -20.16 8.44 60.82
N GLN A 321 -21.32 8.21 60.21
CA GLN A 321 -21.42 7.53 58.91
C GLN A 321 -20.74 8.42 57.86
N SER A 322 -19.53 8.04 57.43
CA SER A 322 -18.91 8.59 56.23
C SER A 322 -19.31 7.72 55.04
N GLY A 323 -20.27 8.21 54.25
CA GLY A 323 -20.60 7.63 52.95
C GLY A 323 -19.40 7.73 52.02
N LEU A 324 -18.89 6.59 51.57
CA LEU A 324 -17.89 6.51 50.53
C LEU A 324 -18.61 6.34 49.19
N SER A 325 -18.79 7.45 48.46
CA SER A 325 -19.27 7.45 47.09
C SER A 325 -18.16 6.96 46.15
N VAL A 326 -18.33 5.76 45.58
CA VAL A 326 -17.47 5.27 44.50
C VAL A 326 -17.94 5.90 43.18
N SER A 327 -17.14 6.80 42.64
CA SER A 327 -17.32 7.37 41.30
C SER A 327 -17.07 6.30 40.24
N LYS A 328 -18.08 5.99 39.41
CA LYS A 328 -17.91 5.26 38.16
C LYS A 328 -17.18 6.15 37.16
N GLN A 329 -15.89 5.89 36.91
CA GLN A 329 -15.24 6.34 35.68
C GLN A 329 -15.61 5.37 34.56
N ASN A 330 -16.37 5.88 33.60
CA ASN A 330 -16.65 5.22 32.32
C ASN A 330 -15.38 5.33 31.46
N SER A 331 -14.65 4.23 31.28
CA SER A 331 -13.63 4.14 30.24
C SER A 331 -14.32 3.85 28.91
N ASN A 332 -14.54 4.91 28.12
CA ASN A 332 -14.84 4.80 26.70
C ASN A 332 -13.65 4.12 26.01
N ILE A 333 -13.82 2.85 25.62
CA ILE A 333 -12.95 2.22 24.64
C ILE A 333 -13.38 2.79 23.29
N GLY A 334 -12.70 3.86 22.88
CA GLY A 334 -12.77 4.37 21.52
C GLY A 334 -12.21 3.32 20.58
N GLY A 335 -13.11 2.64 19.85
CA GLY A 335 -12.72 1.83 18.70
C GLY A 335 -12.07 2.73 17.67
N SER A 336 -10.76 2.57 17.47
CA SER A 336 -10.07 3.17 16.34
C SER A 336 -10.74 2.67 15.06
N VAL A 337 -11.30 3.61 14.29
CA VAL A 337 -11.88 3.35 12.97
C VAL A 337 -10.73 2.90 12.06
N VAL A 338 -10.50 1.59 11.98
CA VAL A 338 -9.63 1.00 10.98
C VAL A 338 -10.34 1.18 9.64
N ASN A 339 -9.92 2.19 8.89
CA ASN A 339 -10.55 2.53 7.62
C ASN A 339 -10.18 1.46 6.59
N ASN A 340 -10.97 0.38 6.48
CA ASN A 340 -10.76 -0.72 5.56
C ASN A 340 -11.12 -0.29 4.12
N LYS A 341 -10.24 0.52 3.52
CA LYS A 341 -10.35 1.05 2.15
C LYS A 341 -10.57 -0.04 1.07
N PRO A 342 -9.95 -1.24 1.16
CA PRO A 342 -10.22 -2.34 0.21
C PRO A 342 -11.68 -2.77 0.15
N LEU A 343 -12.31 -3.00 1.30
CA LEU A 343 -13.71 -3.45 1.38
C LEU A 343 -14.69 -2.38 0.88
N GLN A 344 -14.43 -1.12 1.21
CA GLN A 344 -15.22 0.01 0.70
C GLN A 344 -15.12 0.15 -0.83
N ARG A 345 -13.97 -0.14 -1.44
CA ARG A 345 -13.80 -0.15 -2.90
C ARG A 345 -14.57 -1.31 -3.56
N PHE A 346 -14.50 -2.51 -2.98
CA PHE A 346 -15.22 -3.69 -3.48
C PHE A 346 -16.74 -3.50 -3.47
N ILE A 347 -17.30 -2.90 -2.41
CA ILE A 347 -18.76 -2.70 -2.32
C ILE A 347 -19.22 -1.60 -3.28
N LYS A 348 -18.40 -0.56 -3.48
CA LYS A 348 -18.68 0.46 -4.51
C LYS A 348 -18.73 -0.13 -5.91
N SER A 349 -17.82 -1.04 -6.28
CA SER A 349 -17.83 -1.68 -7.60
C SER A 349 -19.02 -2.61 -7.81
N VAL A 350 -19.57 -3.20 -6.76
CA VAL A 350 -20.76 -4.07 -6.84
C VAL A 350 -22.05 -3.24 -6.93
N GLY A 351 -22.12 -2.08 -6.27
CA GLY A 351 -23.35 -1.28 -6.22
C GLY A 351 -23.58 -0.26 -7.32
N THR A 352 -22.51 0.16 -7.98
CA THR A 352 -22.64 0.67 -9.33
C THR A 352 -22.57 -0.53 -10.24
N GLY A 353 -23.55 -0.82 -11.10
CA GLY A 353 -23.40 -1.81 -12.17
C GLY A 353 -22.35 -1.37 -13.21
N LYS A 354 -21.11 -1.13 -12.74
CA LYS A 354 -19.92 -0.70 -13.45
C LYS A 354 -18.89 -1.82 -13.27
N ASN A 355 -19.13 -2.91 -13.98
CA ASN A 355 -18.04 -3.69 -14.53
C ASN A 355 -17.39 -2.87 -15.65
#